data_AF-A0A524NFX2-F1
#
_entry.id   AF-A0A524NFX2-F1
#
_cell.length_a   1.000
_cell.length_b   1.000
_cell.length_c   1.000
_cell.angle_alpha   90.00
_cell.angle_beta   90.00
_cell.angle_gamma   90.00
#
_symmetry.space_group_name_H-M   'P 1'
#
loop_
_entity.id
_entity.type
_entity.pdbx_description
1 polymer ?
#
loop_
_entity_poly.entity_id
_entity_poly.type
_entity_poly.pdbx_seq_one_letter_code
_entity_poly.pdbx_strand_id
1 'polypeptide(L)' 'MLREAKIDEAANTLTLVLDLQDPTPSASGKTLVVASTRGNVPTDVEVNGKPVIVGVNAYIHNR' A
#
# COMPACT_ATOMS: atom_id res chain seq x y z
N MET A 1 2.16 8.38 -0.87
CA MET A 1 0.78 8.20 -0.37
C MET A 1 0.04 7.25 -1.31
N LEU A 2 -1.10 6.66 -0.90
CA LEU A 2 -1.94 5.89 -1.84
C LEU A 2 -2.55 6.86 -2.86
N ARG A 3 -2.39 6.56 -4.14
CA ARG A 3 -2.90 7.36 -5.27
C ARG A 3 -4.12 6.73 -5.92
N GLU A 4 -4.07 5.42 -6.13
CA GLU A 4 -5.10 4.69 -6.82
C GLU A 4 -5.22 3.28 -6.24
N ALA A 5 -6.44 2.76 -6.20
CA ALA A 5 -6.76 1.37 -5.97
C ALA A 5 -7.70 0.89 -7.07
N LYS A 6 -7.43 -0.27 -7.67
CA LYS A 6 -8.23 -0.83 -8.75
C LYS A 6 -8.42 -2.32 -8.57
N ILE A 7 -9.68 -2.77 -8.62
CA ILE A 7 -10.03 -4.20 -8.65
C ILE A 7 -10.22 -4.62 -10.11
N ASP A 8 -9.61 -5.74 -10.47
CA ASP A 8 -9.88 -6.46 -11.71
C ASP A 8 -10.52 -7.79 -11.34
N GLU A 9 -11.84 -7.91 -11.52
CA GLU A 9 -12.61 -9.11 -11.17
C GLU A 9 -12.29 -10.29 -12.10
N ALA A 10 -11.94 -10.04 -13.37
CA ALA A 10 -11.64 -11.09 -14.32
C ALA A 10 -10.26 -11.73 -14.03
N ALA A 11 -9.28 -10.91 -13.68
CA ALA A 11 -7.95 -11.38 -13.25
C ALA A 11 -7.91 -11.77 -11.76
N ASN A 12 -8.96 -11.45 -11.00
CA ASN A 12 -9.04 -11.60 -9.55
C ASN A 12 -7.85 -10.93 -8.81
N THR A 13 -7.62 -9.65 -9.10
CA THR A 13 -6.49 -8.87 -8.53
C THR A 13 -6.94 -7.51 -7.97
N LEU A 14 -6.16 -7.01 -7.00
CA LEU A 14 -6.21 -5.64 -6.49
C LEU A 14 -4.86 -4.96 -6.77
N THR A 15 -4.87 -3.91 -7.57
CA THR A 15 -3.70 -3.09 -7.89
C THR A 15 -3.72 -1.81 -7.06
N LEU A 16 -2.58 -1.47 -6.46
CA LEU A 16 -2.40 -0.26 -5.66
C LEU A 16 -1.26 0.58 -6.26
N VAL A 17 -1.51 1.85 -6.50
CA VAL A 17 -0.49 2.80 -6.94
C VAL A 17 -0.14 3.70 -5.76
N LEU A 18 1.12 3.69 -5.32
CA LEU A 18 1.60 4.50 -4.21
C LEU A 18 2.75 5.39 -4.68
N ASP A 19 2.83 6.60 -4.13
CA ASP A 19 4.04 7.41 -4.32
C ASP A 19 5.23 6.74 -3.65
N LEU A 20 6.35 6.72 -4.37
CA LEU A 20 7.65 6.40 -3.80
C LEU A 20 8.13 7.55 -2.93
N GLN A 21 8.92 7.21 -1.92
CA GLN A 21 9.64 8.14 -1.05
C GLN A 21 11.11 7.71 -0.96
N ASP A 22 11.97 8.63 -0.53
CA ASP A 22 13.34 8.30 -0.20
C ASP A 22 13.36 7.19 0.86
N PRO A 23 14.24 6.16 0.71
CA PRO A 23 14.31 5.05 1.65
C PRO A 23 14.48 5.53 3.09
N THR A 24 13.44 5.36 3.90
CA THR A 24 13.39 5.89 5.27
C THR A 24 13.44 4.75 6.27
N PRO A 25 14.26 4.81 7.34
CA PRO A 25 14.33 3.74 8.34
C PRO A 25 12.95 3.40 8.92
N SER A 26 12.63 2.11 8.97
CA SER A 26 11.46 1.63 9.69
C SER A 26 11.66 1.75 11.20
N ALA A 27 10.57 1.71 11.97
CA ALA A 27 10.61 1.86 13.44
C ALA A 27 11.52 0.83 14.13
N SER A 28 11.71 -0.35 13.54
CA SER A 28 12.62 -1.38 14.05
C SER A 28 14.09 -1.20 13.62
N GLY A 29 14.37 -0.30 12.69
CA GLY A 29 15.68 -0.08 12.08
C GLY A 29 16.17 -1.17 11.12
N LYS A 30 15.37 -2.22 10.88
CA LYS A 30 15.79 -3.38 10.07
C LYS A 30 15.61 -3.18 8.56
N THR A 31 14.73 -2.26 8.17
CA THR A 31 14.30 -2.08 6.78
C THR A 31 14.21 -0.59 6.45
N LEU A 32 14.26 -0.27 5.15
CA LEU A 32 14.04 1.07 4.62
C LEU A 32 12.71 1.09 3.84
N VAL A 33 11.76 1.89 4.30
CA VAL A 33 10.45 2.04 3.68
C VAL A 33 10.56 2.93 2.46
N VAL A 34 10.08 2.42 1.32
CA VAL A 34 10.11 3.10 0.01
C VAL A 34 8.72 3.52 -0.47
N ALA A 35 7.66 2.88 0.03
CA ALA A 35 6.28 3.33 -0.14
C ALA A 35 5.41 2.83 1.01
N SER A 36 4.46 3.63 1.46
CA SER A 36 3.59 3.26 2.58
C SER A 36 2.27 4.01 2.53
N THR A 37 1.20 3.34 2.98
CA THR A 37 -0.08 3.97 3.33
C THR A 37 -0.07 4.64 4.70
N ARG A 38 1.01 4.42 5.49
CA ARG A 38 1.20 4.94 6.85
C ARG A 38 0.06 4.57 7.82
N GLY A 39 -0.53 3.41 7.60
CA GLY A 39 -1.66 2.90 8.37
C GLY A 39 -2.73 2.30 7.46
N ASN A 40 -3.89 2.03 8.05
CA ASN A 40 -5.06 1.57 7.31
C ASN A 40 -5.79 2.76 6.72
N VAL A 41 -5.97 2.75 5.40
CA VAL A 41 -6.64 3.82 4.66
C VAL A 41 -7.82 3.20 3.91
N PRO A 42 -9.04 3.76 4.04
CA PRO A 42 -10.16 3.36 3.20
C PRO A 42 -9.89 3.77 1.74
N THR A 43 -10.31 2.93 0.81
CA THR A 43 -10.20 3.19 -0.63
C THR A 43 -11.58 3.38 -1.24
N ASP A 44 -11.62 3.93 -2.46
CA ASP A 44 -12.87 4.14 -3.20
C ASP A 44 -13.36 2.87 -3.91
N VAL A 45 -12.58 1.78 -3.88
CA VAL A 45 -13.00 0.48 -4.42
C VAL A 45 -13.72 -0.32 -3.35
N GLU A 46 -14.73 -1.08 -3.78
CA GLU A 46 -15.59 -1.84 -2.88
C GLU A 46 -15.55 -3.34 -3.18
N VAL A 47 -15.70 -4.14 -2.12
CA VAL A 47 -16.02 -5.57 -2.21
C VAL A 47 -17.30 -5.80 -1.42
N ASN A 48 -18.32 -6.36 -2.06
CA ASN A 48 -19.65 -6.57 -1.48
C ASN A 48 -20.29 -5.28 -0.91
N GLY A 49 -20.14 -4.15 -1.61
CA GLY A 49 -20.69 -2.86 -1.20
C GLY A 49 -20.01 -2.25 0.02
N LYS A 50 -18.79 -2.69 0.34
CA LYS A 50 -17.99 -2.16 1.46
C LYS A 50 -16.64 -1.67 0.95
N PRO A 51 -16.20 -0.46 1.34
CA PRO A 51 -14.88 0.05 1.00
C PRO A 51 -13.78 -0.92 1.42
N VAL A 52 -12.84 -1.18 0.52
CA VAL A 52 -11.65 -1.97 0.85
C VAL A 52 -10.72 -1.10 1.69
N ILE A 53 -10.33 -1.59 2.86
CA ILE A 53 -9.35 -0.95 3.73
C ILE A 53 -7.97 -1.53 3.41
N VAL A 54 -7.01 -0.65 3.10
CA VAL A 54 -5.65 -1.06 2.69
C VAL A 54 -4.62 -0.54 3.68
N GLY A 55 -3.75 -1.44 4.14
CA GLY A 55 -2.57 -1.13 4.94
C GLY A 55 -1.34 -1.82 4.35
N VAL A 56 -0.47 -1.08 3.66
CA VAL A 56 0.70 -1.64 2.96
C VAL A 56 1.96 -0.84 3.25
N ASN A 57 3.06 -1.57 3.42
CA ASN A 57 4.42 -1.04 3.44
C ASN A 57 5.27 -1.80 2.43
N ALA A 58 5.81 -1.10 1.45
CA ALA A 58 6.88 -1.59 0.60
C ALA A 58 8.22 -1.16 1.20
N TYR A 59 9.15 -2.10 1.35
CA TYR A 59 10.44 -1.84 1.96
C TYR A 59 11.53 -2.67 1.31
N ILE A 60 12.76 -2.17 1.44
CA ILE A 60 13.99 -2.89 1.12
C ILE A 60 14.73 -3.24 2.41
N HIS A 61 15.55 -4.29 2.37
CA HIS A 61 16.46 -4.58 3.45
C HIS A 61 17.60 -3.57 3.45
N ASN A 62 18.07 -3.18 4.64
CA ASN A 62 19.18 -2.26 4.79
C ASN A 62 20.56 -2.93 4.60
N ARG A 63 20.58 -4.18 4.13
CA ARG A 63 21.76 -5.02 3.95
C ARG A 63 21.68 -5.73 2.62
#